data_AF-A0A8C3WV81-F1
#
_entry.id   AF-A0A8C3WV81-F1
#
_cell.length_a   1.000
_cell.length_b   1.000
_cell.length_c   1.000
_cell.angle_alpha   90.00
_cell.angle_beta   90.00
_cell.angle_gamma   90.00
#
_symmetry.space_group_name_H-M   'P 1'
#
loop_
_entity.id
_entity.type
_entity.pdbx_description
1 polymer ?
#
loop_
_entity_poly.entity_id
_entity_poly.type
_entity_poly.pdbx_seq_one_letter_code
_entity_poly.pdbx_strand_id
1 'polypeptide(L)'
;MNNQRCHTVTMIQLTTTPLTALVDEPVHIRVTGLTPFQIVLLQASLEDERRNIFHSHAYYKANKLGEVDLKHAASLGGDYIGVYPMGLLWSLKSEKIGIKLLKGDVMNSPFQVQLKVYDRFNYPDDPHCLYFSNAPGVTRIQIKEARFRGACFIPPGLFPGLIPRGICLEFFGGLIETRASLLASHGFAAFALAYCNYEDLPPQLEKVDLEYFEEAVNFLLRHPKVIFAFSLLIIYRCTKFLTALFDAYNSIVLELSKRHCYQCTSPLLGLDEK
;
A
#
# COMPACT_ATOMS: atom_id res chain seq x y z
N MET A 1 -4.50 -15.18 -60.36
CA MET A 1 -3.46 -14.58 -59.48
C MET A 1 -4.06 -14.46 -58.09
N ASN A 2 -3.67 -15.37 -57.20
CA ASN A 2 -4.28 -15.55 -55.89
C ASN A 2 -3.64 -14.55 -54.92
N ASN A 3 -4.37 -13.50 -54.57
CA ASN A 3 -3.86 -12.44 -53.70
C ASN A 3 -3.99 -12.90 -52.24
N GLN A 4 -3.03 -13.70 -51.78
CA GLN A 4 -2.89 -14.04 -50.37
C GLN A 4 -2.53 -12.75 -49.62
N ARG A 5 -3.55 -12.12 -49.03
CA ARG A 5 -3.36 -11.08 -48.02
C ARG A 5 -2.64 -11.76 -46.85
N CYS A 6 -1.35 -11.50 -46.71
CA CYS A 6 -0.62 -11.73 -45.48
C CYS A 6 -1.29 -10.89 -44.38
N HIS A 7 -2.22 -11.50 -43.65
CA HIS A 7 -2.66 -10.96 -42.37
C HIS A 7 -1.48 -11.09 -41.42
N THR A 8 -0.72 -10.01 -41.24
CA THR A 8 0.17 -9.87 -40.09
C THR A 8 -0.71 -9.96 -38.84
N VAL A 9 -0.68 -11.11 -38.17
CA VAL A 9 -1.31 -11.29 -36.87
C VAL A 9 -0.55 -10.39 -35.90
N THR A 10 -1.05 -9.19 -35.68
CA THR A 10 -0.58 -8.32 -34.59
C THR A 10 -0.93 -9.00 -33.28
N MET A 11 0.07 -9.49 -32.56
CA MET A 11 -0.12 -9.98 -31.20
C MET A 11 -0.46 -8.80 -30.29
N ILE A 12 -1.52 -8.96 -29.51
CA ILE A 12 -1.88 -8.01 -28.46
C ILE A 12 -0.81 -8.07 -27.38
N GLN A 13 -0.17 -6.94 -27.10
CA GLN A 13 0.82 -6.81 -26.03
C GLN A 13 0.30 -5.89 -24.94
N LEU A 14 0.23 -6.40 -23.71
CA LEU A 14 0.05 -5.59 -22.50
C LEU A 14 1.42 -5.30 -21.89
N THR A 15 1.64 -4.06 -21.49
CA THR A 15 2.89 -3.59 -20.89
C THR A 15 2.58 -2.78 -19.65
N THR A 16 3.42 -2.93 -18.62
CA THR A 16 3.38 -2.14 -17.40
C THR A 16 4.74 -1.54 -17.12
N THR A 17 4.78 -0.26 -16.79
CA THR A 17 6.02 0.43 -16.44
C THR A 17 5.84 1.21 -15.13
N PRO A 18 6.59 0.88 -14.07
CA PRO A 18 7.49 -0.28 -13.93
C PRO A 18 6.74 -1.63 -13.82
N LEU A 19 7.47 -2.76 -13.90
CA LEU A 19 6.93 -4.12 -13.70
C LEU A 19 6.83 -4.50 -12.21
N THR A 20 7.68 -3.88 -11.40
CA THR A 20 7.68 -4.01 -9.94
C THR A 20 7.69 -2.60 -9.37
N ALA A 21 6.80 -2.33 -8.42
CA ALA A 21 6.62 -1.01 -7.81
C ALA A 21 6.32 -1.13 -6.31
N LEU A 22 6.45 -0.03 -5.57
CA LEU A 22 5.80 0.08 -4.26
C LEU A 22 4.28 0.19 -4.44
N VAL A 23 3.50 -0.22 -3.43
CA VAL A 23 2.02 -0.21 -3.52
C VAL A 23 1.42 1.19 -3.70
N ASP A 24 2.17 2.23 -3.32
CA ASP A 24 1.79 3.64 -3.46
C ASP A 24 2.42 4.35 -4.67
N GLU A 25 3.24 3.64 -5.46
CA GLU A 25 3.83 4.18 -6.68
C GLU A 25 2.88 4.01 -7.88
N PRO A 26 2.80 5.02 -8.76
CA PRO A 26 1.97 4.93 -9.96
C PRO A 26 2.58 3.97 -10.98
N VAL A 27 1.75 3.11 -11.56
CA VAL A 27 2.12 2.20 -12.64
C VAL A 27 1.43 2.62 -13.92
N HIS A 28 2.17 2.69 -15.01
CA HIS A 28 1.63 2.98 -16.33
C HIS A 28 1.31 1.69 -17.07
N ILE A 29 0.03 1.49 -17.37
CA ILE A 29 -0.49 0.33 -18.09
C ILE A 29 -0.82 0.75 -19.52
N ARG A 30 -0.32 -0.01 -20.51
CA ARG A 30 -0.59 0.22 -21.93
C ARG A 30 -0.82 -1.10 -22.66
N VAL A 31 -1.79 -1.10 -23.56
CA VAL A 31 -2.10 -2.21 -24.47
C VAL A 31 -1.86 -1.76 -25.90
N THR A 32 -1.17 -2.57 -26.68
CA THR A 32 -0.84 -2.32 -28.09
C THR A 32 -1.17 -3.54 -28.95
N GLY A 33 -1.21 -3.38 -30.27
CA GLY A 33 -1.55 -4.47 -31.19
C GLY A 33 -3.05 -4.75 -31.33
N LEU A 34 -3.90 -3.84 -30.86
CA LEU A 34 -5.35 -3.91 -31.07
C LEU A 34 -5.71 -3.42 -32.47
N THR A 35 -6.92 -3.74 -32.92
CA THR A 35 -7.47 -3.09 -34.12
C THR A 35 -7.90 -1.66 -33.80
N PRO A 36 -7.75 -0.69 -34.74
CA PRO A 36 -8.14 0.69 -34.50
C PRO A 36 -9.60 0.81 -34.04
N PHE A 37 -9.83 1.60 -32.99
CA PHE A 37 -11.17 1.82 -32.40
C PHE A 37 -11.86 0.59 -31.80
N GLN A 38 -11.15 -0.52 -31.64
CA GLN A 38 -11.65 -1.72 -30.97
C GLN A 38 -11.99 -1.44 -29.51
N ILE A 39 -13.09 -2.04 -29.04
CA ILE A 39 -13.45 -2.04 -27.63
C ILE A 39 -12.92 -3.33 -27.00
N VAL A 40 -12.17 -3.17 -25.91
CA VAL A 40 -11.58 -4.27 -25.14
C VAL A 40 -11.97 -4.18 -23.68
N LEU A 41 -12.02 -5.32 -23.01
CA LEU A 41 -12.22 -5.41 -21.57
C LEU A 41 -10.86 -5.66 -20.90
N LEU A 42 -10.41 -4.72 -20.09
CA LEU A 42 -9.24 -4.95 -19.24
C LEU A 42 -9.72 -5.43 -17.88
N GLN A 43 -9.11 -6.51 -17.39
CA GLN A 43 -9.37 -7.07 -16.06
C GLN A 43 -8.07 -7.10 -15.26
N ALA A 44 -8.14 -6.69 -14.01
CA ALA A 44 -7.11 -6.98 -13.01
C ALA A 44 -7.64 -8.02 -12.03
N SER A 45 -6.80 -8.97 -11.66
CA SER A 45 -7.07 -10.00 -10.66
C SER A 45 -5.91 -10.12 -9.69
N LEU A 46 -6.20 -10.32 -8.41
CA LEU A 46 -5.23 -10.52 -7.35
C LEU A 46 -5.74 -11.62 -6.43
N GLU A 47 -4.89 -12.58 -6.11
CA GLU A 47 -5.16 -13.59 -5.08
C GLU A 47 -4.40 -13.21 -3.81
N ASP A 48 -5.12 -13.13 -2.67
CA ASP A 48 -4.50 -12.88 -1.38
C ASP A 48 -3.88 -14.15 -0.77
N GLU A 49 -3.15 -14.01 0.34
CA GLU A 49 -2.53 -15.14 1.05
C GLU A 49 -3.54 -16.16 1.61
N ARG A 50 -4.82 -15.78 1.70
CA ARG A 50 -5.93 -16.61 2.17
C ARG A 50 -6.73 -17.21 1.02
N ARG A 51 -6.22 -17.13 -0.23
CA ARG A 51 -6.86 -17.59 -1.47
C ARG A 51 -8.22 -16.93 -1.76
N ASN A 52 -8.42 -15.69 -1.32
CA ASN A 52 -9.54 -14.87 -1.76
C ASN A 52 -9.12 -14.12 -3.02
N ILE A 53 -10.02 -14.12 -4.00
CA ILE A 53 -9.81 -13.45 -5.26
C ILE A 53 -10.42 -12.05 -5.20
N PHE A 54 -9.61 -11.07 -5.55
CA PHE A 54 -10.00 -9.70 -5.79
C PHE A 54 -9.91 -9.44 -7.28
N HIS A 55 -10.92 -8.82 -7.86
CA HIS A 55 -10.90 -8.49 -9.27
C HIS A 55 -11.51 -7.12 -9.52
N SER A 56 -11.13 -6.53 -10.64
CA SER A 56 -11.75 -5.33 -11.20
C SER A 56 -11.71 -5.42 -12.72
N HIS A 57 -12.60 -4.67 -13.36
CA HIS A 57 -12.67 -4.63 -14.81
C HIS A 57 -13.15 -3.29 -15.32
N ALA A 58 -12.66 -2.90 -16.49
CA ALA A 58 -13.04 -1.67 -17.16
C ALA A 58 -12.96 -1.84 -18.68
N TYR A 59 -13.89 -1.20 -19.38
CA TYR A 59 -13.96 -1.20 -20.84
C TYR A 59 -13.19 -0.01 -21.42
N TYR A 60 -12.36 -0.28 -22.41
CA TYR A 60 -11.57 0.75 -23.09
C TYR A 60 -11.74 0.66 -24.60
N LYS A 61 -11.57 1.80 -25.28
CA LYS A 61 -11.56 1.88 -26.73
C LYS A 61 -10.17 2.26 -27.23
N ALA A 62 -9.63 1.45 -28.14
CA ALA A 62 -8.35 1.70 -28.77
C ALA A 62 -8.38 2.97 -29.62
N ASN A 63 -7.23 3.64 -29.71
CA ASN A 63 -7.05 4.81 -30.57
C ASN A 63 -6.91 4.40 -32.06
N LYS A 64 -6.60 5.39 -32.92
CA LYS A 64 -6.37 5.17 -34.37
C LYS A 64 -5.20 4.23 -34.67
N LEU A 65 -4.26 4.11 -33.75
CA LEU A 65 -3.07 3.26 -33.86
C LEU A 65 -3.29 1.86 -33.28
N GLY A 66 -4.47 1.55 -32.75
CA GLY A 66 -4.71 0.25 -32.11
C GLY A 66 -4.11 0.13 -30.71
N GLU A 67 -4.05 1.24 -29.98
CA GLU A 67 -3.47 1.29 -28.64
C GLU A 67 -4.47 1.81 -27.61
N VAL A 68 -4.38 1.28 -26.39
CA VAL A 68 -5.05 1.80 -25.20
C VAL A 68 -3.98 2.17 -24.19
N ASP A 69 -3.90 3.46 -23.86
CA ASP A 69 -3.05 3.98 -22.80
C ASP A 69 -3.95 4.50 -21.67
N LEU A 70 -3.85 3.90 -20.49
CA LEU A 70 -4.72 4.23 -19.35
C LEU A 70 -4.47 5.63 -18.78
N LYS A 71 -3.36 6.30 -19.12
CA LYS A 71 -3.14 7.71 -18.77
C LYS A 71 -4.07 8.66 -19.51
N HIS A 72 -4.52 8.28 -20.69
CA HIS A 72 -5.25 9.17 -21.60
C HIS A 72 -6.62 8.61 -21.99
N ALA A 73 -6.76 7.29 -22.05
CA ALA A 73 -8.00 6.62 -22.42
C ALA A 73 -8.97 6.63 -21.23
N ALA A 74 -10.16 7.17 -21.46
CA ALA A 74 -11.25 7.07 -20.50
C ALA A 74 -11.83 5.65 -20.49
N SER A 75 -12.04 5.11 -19.29
CA SER A 75 -12.90 3.92 -19.13
C SER A 75 -14.33 4.28 -19.54
N LEU A 76 -14.92 3.41 -20.35
CA LEU A 76 -16.29 3.54 -20.87
C LEU A 76 -17.34 2.91 -19.95
N GLY A 77 -16.93 2.10 -18.97
CA GLY A 77 -17.83 1.31 -18.13
C GLY A 77 -17.08 0.21 -17.36
N GLY A 78 -17.81 -0.53 -16.53
CA GLY A 78 -17.24 -1.54 -15.63
C GLY A 78 -17.29 -1.03 -14.18
N ASP A 79 -16.22 -1.27 -13.43
CA ASP A 79 -16.13 -0.87 -12.01
C ASP A 79 -15.89 0.64 -11.82
N TYR A 80 -15.48 1.35 -12.87
CA TYR A 80 -15.32 2.82 -12.87
C TYR A 80 -15.41 3.39 -14.30
N ILE A 81 -15.67 4.70 -14.41
CA ILE A 81 -15.81 5.44 -15.68
C ILE A 81 -14.95 6.70 -15.61
N GLY A 82 -14.26 7.04 -16.70
CA GLY A 82 -13.40 8.24 -16.78
C GLY A 82 -11.90 7.90 -16.88
N VAL A 83 -11.06 8.93 -16.88
CA VAL A 83 -9.61 8.80 -17.03
C VAL A 83 -8.98 8.59 -15.65
N TYR A 84 -8.79 7.32 -15.29
CA TYR A 84 -8.17 6.91 -14.04
C TYR A 84 -7.07 5.87 -14.33
N PRO A 85 -5.78 6.28 -14.36
CA PRO A 85 -4.69 5.38 -14.75
C PRO A 85 -4.53 4.18 -13.81
N MET A 86 -4.72 4.41 -12.51
CA MET A 86 -4.70 3.39 -11.46
C MET A 86 -6.08 2.78 -11.18
N GLY A 87 -7.05 3.07 -12.06
CA GLY A 87 -8.45 2.60 -12.02
C GLY A 87 -8.62 1.18 -11.54
N LEU A 88 -8.03 0.26 -12.31
CA LEU A 88 -8.08 -1.18 -12.08
C LEU A 88 -7.55 -1.58 -10.69
N LEU A 89 -6.60 -0.86 -10.12
CA LEU A 89 -5.96 -1.26 -8.87
C LEU A 89 -6.76 -0.80 -7.64
N TRP A 90 -7.23 0.46 -7.62
CA TRP A 90 -8.01 0.96 -6.49
C TRP A 90 -9.43 0.40 -6.46
N SER A 91 -9.97 0.01 -7.62
CA SER A 91 -11.33 -0.54 -7.74
C SER A 91 -11.38 -2.07 -7.58
N LEU A 92 -10.30 -2.70 -7.12
CA LEU A 92 -10.27 -4.12 -6.78
C LEU A 92 -11.30 -4.41 -5.69
N LYS A 93 -12.20 -5.35 -5.97
CA LYS A 93 -13.21 -5.82 -5.02
C LYS A 93 -13.09 -7.31 -4.81
N SER A 94 -13.32 -7.75 -3.57
CA SER A 94 -13.37 -9.18 -3.26
C SER A 94 -14.59 -9.81 -3.93
N GLU A 95 -14.40 -11.02 -4.46
CA GLU A 95 -15.51 -11.85 -4.93
C GLU A 95 -16.47 -12.23 -3.78
N LYS A 96 -15.92 -12.44 -2.58
CA LYS A 96 -16.70 -12.72 -1.37
C LYS A 96 -17.03 -11.42 -0.64
N ILE A 97 -18.30 -11.28 -0.22
CA ILE A 97 -18.78 -10.10 0.51
C ILE A 97 -18.08 -10.00 1.87
N GLY A 98 -17.69 -8.78 2.24
CA GLY A 98 -17.16 -8.46 3.58
C GLY A 98 -15.69 -8.78 3.79
N ILE A 99 -14.98 -9.27 2.78
CA ILE A 99 -13.53 -9.53 2.87
C ILE A 99 -12.76 -8.28 2.45
N LYS A 100 -11.79 -7.89 3.28
CA LYS A 100 -10.82 -6.83 2.99
C LYS A 100 -9.51 -7.45 2.54
N LEU A 101 -8.84 -6.79 1.60
CA LEU A 101 -7.49 -7.16 1.21
C LEU A 101 -6.54 -6.82 2.36
N LEU A 102 -5.84 -7.84 2.85
CA LEU A 102 -4.84 -7.70 3.91
C LEU A 102 -3.55 -8.37 3.45
N LYS A 103 -2.42 -7.79 3.83
CA LYS A 103 -1.10 -8.35 3.58
C LYS A 103 -0.49 -8.82 4.90
N GLY A 104 -0.34 -10.14 5.06
CA GLY A 104 0.30 -10.71 6.25
C GLY A 104 1.82 -10.65 6.11
N ASP A 105 2.38 -11.35 5.12
CA ASP A 105 3.83 -11.35 4.88
C ASP A 105 4.25 -10.22 3.96
N VAL A 106 4.57 -9.08 4.56
CA VAL A 106 5.00 -7.87 3.86
C VAL A 106 6.44 -7.95 3.31
N MET A 107 7.27 -8.88 3.77
CA MET A 107 8.69 -8.91 3.42
C MET A 107 9.01 -9.89 2.30
N ASN A 108 8.43 -11.10 2.33
CA ASN A 108 8.86 -12.17 1.43
C ASN A 108 7.89 -12.45 0.28
N SER A 109 6.66 -11.91 0.36
CA SER A 109 5.65 -12.17 -0.66
C SER A 109 5.13 -10.87 -1.28
N PRO A 110 5.43 -10.57 -2.55
CA PRO A 110 4.84 -9.42 -3.21
C PRO A 110 3.34 -9.65 -3.47
N PHE A 111 2.57 -8.57 -3.61
CA PHE A 111 1.27 -8.69 -4.26
C PHE A 111 1.48 -8.90 -5.76
N GLN A 112 0.88 -9.95 -6.32
CA GLN A 112 0.88 -10.20 -7.75
C GLN A 112 -0.49 -9.84 -8.33
N VAL A 113 -0.53 -8.80 -9.15
CA VAL A 113 -1.71 -8.41 -9.92
C VAL A 113 -1.58 -8.97 -11.32
N GLN A 114 -2.52 -9.83 -11.70
CA GLN A 114 -2.64 -10.38 -13.04
C GLN A 114 -3.54 -9.48 -13.88
N LEU A 115 -3.00 -8.98 -14.99
CA LEU A 115 -3.72 -8.17 -15.96
C LEU A 115 -4.05 -9.01 -17.19
N LYS A 116 -5.31 -8.99 -17.60
CA LYS A 116 -5.80 -9.66 -18.80
C LYS A 116 -6.57 -8.70 -19.69
N VAL A 117 -6.41 -8.87 -21.00
CA VAL A 117 -7.16 -8.14 -22.02
C VAL A 117 -8.07 -9.12 -22.72
N TYR A 118 -9.37 -8.95 -22.54
CA TYR A 118 -10.36 -9.76 -23.24
C TYR A 118 -10.85 -9.03 -24.48
N ASP A 119 -10.84 -9.74 -25.58
CA ASP A 119 -11.52 -9.38 -26.82
C ASP A 119 -12.66 -10.37 -27.09
N ARG A 120 -13.63 -9.98 -27.93
CA ARG A 120 -14.72 -10.85 -28.39
C ARG A 120 -14.23 -12.17 -29.00
N PHE A 121 -13.00 -12.20 -29.54
CA PHE A 121 -12.43 -13.36 -30.22
C PHE A 121 -11.15 -13.90 -29.60
N ASN A 122 -10.57 -13.21 -28.61
CA ASN A 122 -9.26 -13.57 -28.08
C ASN A 122 -9.29 -13.58 -26.55
N TYR A 123 -9.05 -14.76 -25.99
CA TYR A 123 -8.86 -15.00 -24.57
C TYR A 123 -7.37 -15.30 -24.39
N PRO A 124 -6.55 -14.34 -23.97
CA PRO A 124 -5.14 -14.61 -23.76
C PRO A 124 -4.99 -15.66 -22.66
N ASP A 125 -4.26 -16.74 -22.97
CA ASP A 125 -3.98 -17.81 -22.02
C ASP A 125 -3.06 -17.32 -20.89
N ASP A 126 -2.10 -16.45 -21.20
CA ASP A 126 -1.11 -15.97 -20.25
C ASP A 126 -1.42 -14.54 -19.71
N PRO A 127 -1.56 -14.37 -18.39
CA PRO A 127 -1.71 -13.05 -17.79
C PRO A 127 -0.39 -12.27 -17.75
N HIS A 128 -0.46 -10.96 -17.97
CA HIS A 128 0.66 -10.06 -17.68
C HIS A 128 0.70 -9.77 -16.18
N CYS A 129 1.82 -10.03 -15.52
CA CYS A 129 1.92 -9.94 -14.06
C CYS A 129 2.64 -8.66 -13.63
N LEU A 130 1.97 -7.87 -12.78
CA LEU A 130 2.49 -6.69 -12.10
C LEU A 130 2.75 -7.03 -10.62
N TYR A 131 3.89 -6.63 -10.08
CA TYR A 131 4.28 -6.95 -8.70
C TYR A 131 4.36 -5.70 -7.83
N PHE A 132 3.78 -5.76 -6.63
CA PHE A 132 3.97 -4.76 -5.59
C PHE A 132 4.73 -5.34 -4.41
N SER A 133 5.91 -4.80 -4.13
CA SER A 133 6.78 -5.21 -3.03
C SER A 133 7.30 -4.00 -2.26
N ASN A 134 7.83 -4.22 -1.07
CA ASN A 134 8.59 -3.19 -0.36
C ASN A 134 9.91 -2.88 -1.06
N ALA A 135 10.52 -1.74 -0.72
CA ALA A 135 11.82 -1.36 -1.26
C ALA A 135 12.90 -2.38 -0.84
N PRO A 136 13.86 -2.67 -1.73
CA PRO A 136 14.95 -3.58 -1.41
C PRO A 136 15.78 -3.04 -0.24
N GLY A 137 16.14 -3.93 0.69
CA GLY A 137 17.02 -3.60 1.82
C GLY A 137 16.31 -3.09 3.08
N VAL A 138 14.98 -2.97 3.08
CA VAL A 138 14.21 -2.79 4.32
C VAL A 138 14.42 -4.00 5.22
N THR A 139 14.77 -3.75 6.49
CA THR A 139 15.00 -4.79 7.50
C THR A 139 13.82 -4.83 8.46
N ARG A 140 13.22 -6.02 8.63
CA ARG A 140 12.18 -6.28 9.62
C ARG A 140 12.79 -6.87 10.89
N ILE A 141 12.50 -6.28 12.03
CA ILE A 141 12.93 -6.74 13.36
C ILE A 141 11.69 -6.97 14.22
N GLN A 142 11.40 -8.24 14.54
CA GLN A 142 10.33 -8.58 15.47
C GLN A 142 10.75 -8.25 16.90
N ILE A 143 9.85 -7.63 17.67
CA ILE A 143 10.05 -7.35 19.09
C ILE A 143 9.16 -8.27 19.94
N LYS A 144 9.80 -9.13 20.74
CA LYS A 144 9.16 -10.09 21.67
C LYS A 144 9.65 -10.01 23.11
N GLU A 145 10.73 -9.28 23.37
CA GLU A 145 11.41 -9.30 24.68
C GLU A 145 10.86 -8.27 25.67
N ALA A 146 10.07 -7.31 25.20
CA ALA A 146 9.47 -6.27 26.03
C ALA A 146 8.05 -6.64 26.48
N ARG A 147 7.44 -5.82 27.34
CA ARG A 147 6.00 -5.93 27.66
C ARG A 147 5.11 -5.78 26.42
N PHE A 148 5.63 -5.10 25.38
CA PHE A 148 4.93 -4.86 24.14
C PHE A 148 5.32 -5.81 23.00
N ARG A 149 4.41 -5.95 22.04
CA ARG A 149 4.58 -6.79 20.84
C ARG A 149 4.49 -5.94 19.60
N GLY A 150 5.39 -6.18 18.65
CA GLY A 150 5.38 -5.45 17.39
C GLY A 150 6.53 -5.82 16.47
N ALA A 151 6.60 -5.13 15.34
CA ALA A 151 7.68 -5.27 14.37
C ALA A 151 8.20 -3.89 13.94
N CYS A 152 9.51 -3.69 14.08
CA CYS A 152 10.22 -2.53 13.58
C CYS A 152 10.65 -2.76 12.14
N PHE A 153 10.50 -1.75 11.30
CA PHE A 153 11.00 -1.72 9.93
C PHE A 153 12.03 -0.62 9.81
N ILE A 154 13.23 -0.99 9.35
CA ILE A 154 14.38 -0.08 9.25
C ILE A 154 14.80 0.01 7.77
N PRO A 155 14.89 1.21 7.19
CA PRO A 155 15.35 1.39 5.81
C PRO A 155 16.82 0.95 5.64
N PRO A 156 17.24 0.63 4.40
CA PRO A 156 18.65 0.39 4.10
C PRO A 156 19.47 1.68 4.24
N GLY A 157 20.59 1.59 4.97
CA GLY A 157 21.57 2.68 5.11
C GLY A 157 21.26 3.73 6.18
N LEU A 158 22.33 4.36 6.70
CA LEU A 158 22.27 5.70 7.30
C LEU A 158 22.59 6.67 6.16
N PHE A 159 21.58 7.21 5.47
CA PHE A 159 21.86 8.26 4.50
C PHE A 159 22.38 9.49 5.26
N PRO A 160 23.55 10.04 4.92
CA PRO A 160 24.03 11.27 5.52
C PRO A 160 23.08 12.40 5.10
N GLY A 161 22.18 12.79 6.01
CA GLY A 161 21.17 13.84 5.80
C GLY A 161 19.70 13.38 5.89
N LEU A 162 19.43 12.07 5.87
CA LEU A 162 18.08 11.50 6.07
C LEU A 162 18.13 10.53 7.24
N ILE A 163 18.24 11.15 8.40
CA ILE A 163 17.96 10.54 9.69
C ILE A 163 16.52 9.97 9.66
N PRO A 164 16.26 8.74 10.13
CA PRO A 164 14.92 8.19 10.21
C PRO A 164 13.98 9.14 10.97
N ARG A 165 13.05 9.73 10.22
CA ARG A 165 12.23 10.88 10.62
C ARG A 165 10.81 10.43 10.98
N GLY A 166 10.64 9.76 12.11
CA GLY A 166 9.33 9.57 12.74
C GLY A 166 8.83 8.14 12.80
N ILE A 167 7.89 7.93 13.73
CA ILE A 167 7.35 6.65 14.19
C ILE A 167 5.86 6.64 13.87
N CYS A 168 5.41 5.70 13.06
CA CYS A 168 3.97 5.47 12.85
C CYS A 168 3.55 4.28 13.73
N LEU A 169 2.66 4.55 14.70
CA LEU A 169 2.03 3.52 15.53
C LEU A 169 0.68 3.19 14.92
N GLU A 170 0.55 1.96 14.44
CA GLU A 170 -0.69 1.46 13.86
C GLU A 170 -1.53 0.79 14.92
N PHE A 171 -2.73 1.30 15.17
CA PHE A 171 -3.65 0.70 16.13
C PHE A 171 -4.70 -0.15 15.40
N PHE A 172 -4.40 -1.41 15.17
CA PHE A 172 -5.39 -2.44 14.85
C PHE A 172 -5.38 -3.55 15.90
N GLY A 173 -6.51 -4.23 16.10
CA GLY A 173 -6.49 -5.51 16.82
C GLY A 173 -5.69 -6.52 16.01
N GLY A 174 -4.60 -7.04 16.57
CA GLY A 174 -3.59 -7.80 15.85
C GLY A 174 -2.33 -6.98 15.50
N LEU A 175 -1.41 -7.59 14.76
CA LEU A 175 -0.24 -6.92 14.18
C LEU A 175 -0.47 -6.72 12.67
N ILE A 176 -0.50 -5.47 12.23
CA ILE A 176 -0.59 -5.11 10.80
C ILE A 176 0.68 -4.35 10.43
N GLU A 177 1.37 -4.84 9.39
CA GLU A 177 2.72 -4.39 9.06
C GLU A 177 2.81 -3.62 7.73
N THR A 178 1.72 -3.61 6.96
CA THR A 178 1.71 -3.11 5.57
C THR A 178 2.18 -1.66 5.49
N ARG A 179 1.67 -0.76 6.34
CA ARG A 179 2.05 0.66 6.27
C ARG A 179 3.40 0.93 6.91
N ALA A 180 3.74 0.24 8.01
CA ALA A 180 5.07 0.39 8.62
C ALA A 180 6.18 -0.02 7.64
N SER A 181 6.00 -1.14 6.94
CA SER A 181 6.95 -1.59 5.92
C SER A 181 7.02 -0.65 4.70
N LEU A 182 5.89 -0.05 4.30
CA LEU A 182 5.84 0.95 3.24
C LEU A 182 6.58 2.25 3.63
N LEU A 183 6.37 2.73 4.86
CA LEU A 183 7.09 3.90 5.38
C LEU A 183 8.61 3.65 5.42
N ALA A 184 9.04 2.45 5.80
CA ALA A 184 10.45 2.08 5.72
C ALA A 184 10.98 2.00 4.30
N SER A 185 10.13 1.70 3.33
CA SER A 185 10.51 1.78 1.92
C SER A 185 10.81 3.22 1.47
N HIS A 186 10.21 4.22 2.13
CA HIS A 186 10.44 5.66 1.90
C HIS A 186 11.52 6.28 2.80
N GLY A 187 12.28 5.47 3.55
CA GLY A 187 13.38 5.96 4.39
C GLY A 187 13.01 6.28 5.84
N PHE A 188 11.82 5.88 6.31
CA PHE A 188 11.38 6.09 7.69
C PHE A 188 11.53 4.84 8.55
N ALA A 189 12.06 4.97 9.78
CA ALA A 189 12.02 3.85 10.72
C ALA A 189 10.61 3.75 11.32
N ALA A 190 9.85 2.71 10.98
CA ALA A 190 8.46 2.58 11.42
C ALA A 190 8.27 1.40 12.37
N PHE A 191 7.30 1.50 13.29
CA PHE A 191 7.03 0.46 14.27
C PHE A 191 5.56 0.06 14.28
N ALA A 192 5.26 -1.11 13.73
CA ALA A 192 3.95 -1.72 13.85
C ALA A 192 3.79 -2.27 15.28
N LEU A 193 2.92 -1.67 16.09
CA LEU A 193 2.68 -2.04 17.48
C LEU A 193 1.33 -2.76 17.60
N ALA A 194 1.35 -4.02 18.02
CA ALA A 194 0.13 -4.71 18.41
C ALA A 194 -0.23 -4.32 19.85
N TYR A 195 -1.52 -4.24 20.19
CA TYR A 195 -1.97 -3.95 21.57
C TYR A 195 -3.07 -4.90 22.07
N CYS A 196 -3.67 -5.70 21.19
CA CYS A 196 -4.57 -6.81 21.52
C CYS A 196 -4.61 -7.82 20.37
N ASN A 197 -5.21 -8.99 20.61
CA ASN A 197 -5.44 -10.05 19.63
C ASN A 197 -4.17 -10.48 18.85
N TYR A 198 -3.04 -10.54 19.55
CA TYR A 198 -1.74 -10.90 18.95
C TYR A 198 -0.83 -11.58 19.98
N GLU A 199 -0.37 -12.79 19.65
CA GLU A 199 0.48 -13.61 20.53
C GLU A 199 -0.09 -13.75 21.96
N ASP A 200 0.65 -13.28 22.96
CA ASP A 200 0.32 -13.31 24.39
C ASP A 200 -0.45 -12.07 24.87
N LEU A 201 -0.80 -11.15 23.97
CA LEU A 201 -1.64 -10.00 24.30
C LEU A 201 -3.11 -10.41 24.52
N PRO A 202 -3.87 -9.63 25.30
CA PRO A 202 -5.29 -9.90 25.53
C PRO A 202 -6.07 -10.03 24.21
N PRO A 203 -7.04 -10.95 24.10
CA PRO A 203 -7.81 -11.15 22.87
C PRO A 203 -8.69 -9.94 22.52
N GLN A 204 -9.07 -9.13 23.51
CA GLN A 204 -9.84 -7.90 23.33
C GLN A 204 -9.24 -6.80 24.21
N LEU A 205 -9.37 -5.56 23.75
CA LEU A 205 -8.94 -4.39 24.52
C LEU A 205 -10.07 -3.97 25.47
N GLU A 206 -9.98 -4.39 26.74
CA GLU A 206 -10.95 -3.99 27.78
C GLU A 206 -10.57 -2.65 28.43
N LYS A 207 -9.28 -2.41 28.66
CA LYS A 207 -8.73 -1.19 29.26
C LYS A 207 -7.48 -0.76 28.51
N VAL A 208 -7.36 0.54 28.21
CA VAL A 208 -6.10 1.10 27.70
C VAL A 208 -5.10 1.19 28.82
N ASP A 209 -3.97 0.54 28.65
CA ASP A 209 -2.79 0.77 29.47
C ASP A 209 -1.87 1.75 28.74
N LEU A 210 -1.73 2.97 29.26
CA LEU A 210 -0.89 4.00 28.66
C LEU A 210 0.60 3.73 28.86
N GLU A 211 0.96 3.04 29.95
CA GLU A 211 2.35 2.67 30.24
C GLU A 211 2.88 1.71 29.17
N TYR A 212 2.02 0.83 28.64
CA TYR A 212 2.35 -0.05 27.51
C TYR A 212 2.84 0.74 26.28
N PHE A 213 2.16 1.82 25.94
CA PHE A 213 2.51 2.66 24.80
C PHE A 213 3.73 3.54 25.10
N GLU A 214 3.86 4.02 26.34
CA GLU A 214 5.03 4.79 26.77
C GLU A 214 6.32 3.94 26.71
N GLU A 215 6.28 2.70 27.18
CA GLU A 215 7.40 1.75 27.09
C GLU A 215 7.81 1.50 25.63
N ALA A 216 6.84 1.32 24.74
CA ALA A 216 7.08 1.12 23.31
C ALA A 216 7.76 2.35 22.67
N VAL A 217 7.28 3.55 22.98
CA VAL A 217 7.89 4.81 22.51
C VAL A 217 9.31 4.97 23.08
N ASN A 218 9.51 4.71 24.37
CA ASN A 218 10.81 4.80 25.01
C ASN A 218 11.83 3.80 24.43
N PHE A 219 11.40 2.58 24.10
CA PHE A 219 12.24 1.60 23.41
C PHE A 219 12.71 2.11 22.04
N LEU A 220 11.81 2.73 21.27
CA LEU A 220 12.16 3.29 19.97
C LEU A 220 13.10 4.49 20.08
N LEU A 221 12.88 5.38 21.06
CA LEU A 221 13.75 6.53 21.32
C LEU A 221 15.17 6.13 21.75
N ARG A 222 15.34 4.95 22.35
CA ARG A 222 16.68 4.39 22.66
C ARG A 222 17.39 3.83 21.43
N HIS A 223 16.68 3.60 20.33
CA HIS A 223 17.29 2.99 19.16
C HIS A 223 18.26 3.99 18.50
N PRO A 224 19.54 3.64 18.29
CA PRO A 224 20.59 4.60 17.87
C PRO A 224 20.35 5.20 16.47
N LYS A 225 19.46 4.58 15.69
CA LYS A 225 19.05 5.08 14.37
C LYS A 225 17.81 6.00 14.42
N VAL A 226 17.24 6.29 15.58
CA VAL A 226 16.04 7.14 15.73
C VAL A 226 16.45 8.43 16.44
N ILE A 227 16.21 9.58 15.81
CA ILE A 227 16.65 10.88 16.35
C ILE A 227 15.45 11.77 16.69
N PHE A 228 14.30 11.58 16.03
CA PHE A 228 13.06 12.31 16.32
C PHE A 228 11.83 11.42 16.19
N ALA A 229 10.91 11.52 17.14
CA ALA A 229 9.59 10.91 17.08
C ALA A 229 8.57 11.91 16.51
N PHE A 230 8.24 11.78 15.23
CA PHE A 230 7.02 12.35 14.65
C PHE A 230 5.94 11.27 14.68
N SER A 231 4.79 11.56 15.29
CA SER A 231 3.65 10.65 15.33
C SER A 231 2.62 11.06 14.28
N LEU A 232 2.46 10.26 13.24
CA LEU A 232 1.30 10.39 12.35
C LEU A 232 0.28 9.34 12.77
N LEU A 233 -0.81 9.80 13.40
CA LEU A 233 -1.96 9.00 13.81
C LEU A 233 -3.12 9.33 12.88
N ILE A 234 -3.49 8.44 11.95
CA ILE A 234 -4.68 8.62 11.09
C ILE A 234 -5.33 7.23 10.76
N ILE A 235 -6.67 7.05 10.64
CA ILE A 235 -7.81 6.92 11.60
C ILE A 235 -8.64 5.68 11.11
N TYR A 236 -9.39 4.89 11.92
CA TYR A 236 -10.86 4.86 12.19
C TYR A 236 -11.16 3.50 12.89
N ARG A 237 -12.01 3.29 13.92
CA ARG A 237 -13.31 3.84 14.36
C ARG A 237 -13.58 3.45 15.83
N CYS A 238 -13.56 4.39 16.78
CA CYS A 238 -14.29 4.36 18.07
C CYS A 238 -14.13 5.69 18.84
N THR A 239 -15.12 6.56 18.77
CA THR A 239 -15.09 8.01 19.08
C THR A 239 -14.92 8.41 20.56
N LYS A 240 -14.84 7.48 21.52
CA LYS A 240 -14.66 7.83 22.95
C LYS A 240 -13.34 7.36 23.58
N PHE A 241 -12.74 6.30 23.05
CA PHE A 241 -11.49 5.73 23.57
C PHE A 241 -10.25 6.38 22.94
N LEU A 242 -10.40 6.89 21.72
CA LEU A 242 -9.32 7.50 20.93
C LEU A 242 -8.92 8.90 21.42
N THR A 243 -9.84 9.70 21.97
CA THR A 243 -9.49 11.00 22.57
C THR A 243 -8.59 10.81 23.77
N ALA A 244 -8.88 9.84 24.65
CA ALA A 244 -8.01 9.55 25.80
C ALA A 244 -6.63 9.03 25.38
N LEU A 245 -6.54 8.17 24.35
CA LEU A 245 -5.27 7.71 23.79
C LEU A 245 -4.50 8.85 23.12
N PHE A 246 -5.19 9.72 22.37
CA PHE A 246 -4.58 10.88 21.71
C PHE A 246 -4.11 11.93 22.72
N ASP A 247 -4.90 12.23 23.75
CA ASP A 247 -4.57 13.19 24.80
C ASP A 247 -3.44 12.68 25.69
N ALA A 248 -3.47 11.40 26.08
CA ALA A 248 -2.40 10.77 26.82
C ALA A 248 -1.11 10.68 26.01
N TYR A 249 -1.21 10.30 24.73
CA TYR A 249 -0.07 10.23 23.83
C TYR A 249 0.53 11.60 23.54
N ASN A 250 -0.29 12.62 23.27
CA ASN A 250 0.18 14.00 23.13
C ASN A 250 0.78 14.51 24.43
N SER A 251 0.24 14.15 25.60
CA SER A 251 0.84 14.48 26.89
C SER A 251 2.22 13.84 27.03
N ILE A 252 2.36 12.54 26.73
CA ILE A 252 3.64 11.82 26.77
C ILE A 252 4.64 12.41 25.77
N VAL A 253 4.24 12.65 24.52
CA VAL A 253 5.12 13.21 23.48
C VAL A 253 5.49 14.66 23.79
N LEU A 254 4.56 15.49 24.25
CA LEU A 254 4.85 16.86 24.71
C LEU A 254 5.75 16.88 25.93
N GLU A 255 5.60 15.94 26.86
CA GLU A 255 6.44 15.83 28.05
C GLU A 255 7.85 15.33 27.71
N LEU A 256 7.98 14.38 26.77
CA LEU A 256 9.25 13.93 26.23
C LEU A 256 9.96 15.00 25.38
N SER A 257 9.20 15.81 24.62
CA SER A 257 9.67 17.01 23.89
C SER A 257 10.13 18.12 24.83
N LYS A 258 9.45 18.33 25.96
CA LYS A 258 9.89 19.29 26.99
C LYS A 258 11.17 18.85 27.69
N ARG A 259 11.39 17.54 27.88
CA ARG A 259 12.63 16.99 28.47
C ARG A 259 13.83 17.02 27.53
N HIS A 260 13.61 17.00 26.21
CA HIS A 260 14.65 17.07 25.19
C HIS A 260 14.43 18.32 24.32
N CYS A 261 15.05 19.43 24.73
CA CYS A 261 14.89 20.76 24.15
C CYS A 261 15.08 20.76 22.61
N TYR A 262 13.97 20.67 21.86
CA TYR A 262 13.97 20.86 20.41
C TYR A 262 12.80 21.76 20.02
N GLN A 263 13.10 23.03 19.71
CA GLN A 263 12.16 23.97 19.13
C GLN A 263 11.82 23.54 17.69
N CYS A 264 10.58 23.15 17.44
CA CYS A 264 10.03 23.02 16.09
C CYS A 264 9.14 24.22 15.78
N THR A 265 9.62 25.13 14.95
CA THR A 265 8.79 26.07 14.20
C THR A 265 8.19 25.33 13.01
N SER A 266 6.85 25.28 12.95
CA SER A 266 6.08 24.95 11.76
C SER A 266 6.34 26.00 10.67
N PRO A 267 6.40 25.61 9.39
CA PRO A 267 5.19 25.58 8.57
C PRO A 267 5.19 24.48 7.48
N LEU A 268 4.07 24.39 6.77
CA LEU A 268 3.84 23.69 5.48
C LEU A 268 3.22 22.28 5.57
N LEU A 269 1.89 22.26 5.53
CA LEU A 269 1.16 21.80 4.33
C LEU A 269 -0.29 22.29 4.45
N GLY A 270 -0.60 23.34 3.69
CA GLY A 270 -1.96 23.80 3.48
C GLY A 270 -2.73 22.74 2.72
N LEU A 271 -3.77 22.22 3.35
CA LEU A 271 -4.90 21.62 2.67
C LEU A 271 -6.01 22.65 2.75
N ASP A 272 -6.13 23.43 1.68
CA ASP A 272 -7.31 24.25 1.42
C ASP A 272 -8.53 23.33 1.34
N GLU A 273 -9.51 23.60 2.20
CA GLU A 273 -10.86 23.07 2.10
C GLU A 273 -11.52 23.58 0.82
N LYS A 274 -12.02 22.65 -0.01
CA LYS A 274 -13.17 22.86 -0.88
C LYS A 274 -14.06 21.63 -0.87
#